data_AF-A0A101Y411-F1
#
_entry.id   AF-A0A101Y411-F1
#
_cell.length_a   1.000
_cell.length_b   1.000
_cell.length_c   1.000
_cell.angle_alpha   90.00
_cell.angle_beta   90.00
_cell.angle_gamma   90.00
#
_symmetry.space_group_name_H-M   'P 1'
#
loop_
_entity.id
_entity.type
_entity.pdbx_description
1 polymer ?
#
loop_
_entity_poly.entity_id
_entity_poly.type
_entity_poly.pdbx_seq_one_letter_code
_entity_poly.pdbx_strand_id
1 'polypeptide(L)'
;MHPTEIMEYGLATILFFVILLASLFIRKSRRKWIYIAAGFYVLLSIGFFMYRPIYIDSQIARKAVTLNQYLEQKYPDETWTFWTVPHREDTYASRNPYIIEVTFANEPDVHYGFLVKRDSIELRSYWSERDSIGELRHWEPIQK
;
A
#
# COMPACT_ATOMS: atom_id res chain seq x y z
N MET A 1 -9.18 -7.37 11.17
CA MET A 1 -8.95 -6.07 11.85
C MET A 1 -7.53 -6.05 12.37
N HIS A 2 -6.63 -5.46 11.60
CA HIS A 2 -5.20 -5.45 11.93
C HIS A 2 -4.91 -4.50 13.11
N PRO A 3 -3.90 -4.78 13.97
CA PRO A 3 -3.54 -3.88 15.08
C PRO A 3 -3.30 -2.43 14.67
N THR A 4 -2.77 -2.19 13.46
CA THR A 4 -2.58 -0.82 12.93
C THR A 4 -3.89 -0.16 12.54
N GLU A 5 -4.85 -0.88 11.96
CA GLU A 5 -6.18 -0.34 11.67
C GLU A 5 -6.93 -0.03 12.96
N ILE A 6 -6.84 -0.93 13.96
CA ILE A 6 -7.39 -0.69 15.30
C ILE A 6 -6.77 0.57 15.92
N MET A 7 -5.47 0.78 15.75
CA MET A 7 -4.77 2.00 16.19
C MET A 7 -5.25 3.24 15.43
N GLU A 8 -5.43 3.17 14.11
CA GLU A 8 -5.93 4.27 13.27
C GLU A 8 -7.37 4.65 13.64
N TYR A 9 -8.28 3.67 13.76
CA TYR A 9 -9.66 3.89 14.21
C TYR A 9 -9.69 4.41 15.66
N GLY A 10 -8.83 3.89 16.53
CA GLY A 10 -8.66 4.36 17.89
C GLY A 10 -8.23 5.82 17.94
N LEU A 11 -7.25 6.21 17.14
CA LEU A 11 -6.75 7.59 17.07
C LEU A 11 -7.79 8.55 16.51
N ALA A 12 -8.52 8.15 15.46
CA ALA A 12 -9.64 8.91 14.91
C ALA A 12 -10.77 9.10 15.94
N THR A 13 -11.07 8.05 16.70
CA THR A 13 -12.07 8.08 17.78
C THR A 13 -11.64 9.00 18.93
N ILE A 14 -10.37 8.94 19.34
CA ILE A 14 -9.81 9.83 20.37
C ILE A 14 -9.90 11.28 19.91
N LEU A 15 -9.51 11.59 18.67
CA LEU A 15 -9.61 12.93 18.09
C LEU A 15 -11.06 13.45 18.10
N PHE A 16 -12.02 12.60 17.74
CA PHE A 16 -13.44 12.94 17.82
C PHE A 16 -13.86 13.31 19.26
N PHE A 17 -13.48 12.51 20.27
CA PHE A 17 -13.77 12.82 21.66
C PHE A 17 -13.07 14.08 22.15
N VAL A 18 -11.85 14.36 21.71
CA VAL A 18 -11.14 15.61 22.01
C VAL A 18 -11.90 16.82 21.46
N ILE A 19 -12.44 16.74 20.23
CA ILE A 19 -13.27 17.81 19.65
C ILE A 19 -14.54 18.02 20.48
N LEU A 20 -15.18 16.94 20.92
CA LEU A 20 -16.37 17.01 21.77
C LEU A 20 -16.05 17.58 23.16
N LEU A 21 -14.95 17.18 23.78
CA LEU A 21 -14.51 17.72 25.08
C LEU A 21 -14.15 19.20 24.97
N ALA A 22 -13.45 19.62 23.91
CA ALA A 22 -13.16 21.02 23.64
C ALA A 22 -14.44 21.87 23.53
N SER A 23 -15.54 21.28 23.04
CA SER A 23 -16.84 21.96 22.97
C SER A 23 -17.39 22.38 24.34
N LEU A 24 -17.01 21.69 25.42
CA LEU A 24 -17.46 22.01 26.77
C LEU A 24 -16.87 23.34 27.28
N PHE A 25 -15.65 23.66 26.88
CA PHE A 25 -14.95 24.89 27.23
C PHE A 25 -15.38 26.11 26.40
N ILE A 26 -16.17 25.89 25.34
CA ILE A 26 -16.66 26.94 24.45
C ILE A 26 -18.08 27.39 24.83
N ARG A 27 -18.33 28.70 24.67
CA ARG A 27 -19.62 29.35 24.94
C ARG A 27 -20.76 28.63 24.23
N LYS A 28 -21.88 28.39 24.94
CA LYS A 28 -23.03 27.60 24.44
C LYS A 28 -23.55 28.04 23.06
N SER A 29 -23.50 29.34 22.75
CA SER A 29 -23.92 29.89 21.45
C SER A 29 -23.08 29.41 20.26
N ARG A 30 -21.81 29.03 20.48
CA ARG A 30 -20.90 28.55 19.44
C ARG A 30 -20.79 27.02 19.37
N ARG A 31 -21.35 26.28 20.34
CA ARG A 31 -21.28 24.81 20.39
C ARG A 31 -21.92 24.12 19.17
N LYS A 32 -22.97 24.72 18.60
CA LYS A 32 -23.62 24.20 17.38
C LYS A 32 -22.64 24.03 16.22
N TRP A 33 -21.74 25.00 16.02
CA TRP A 33 -20.71 24.94 14.97
C TRP A 33 -19.68 23.83 15.22
N ILE A 34 -19.36 23.56 16.48
CA ILE A 34 -18.43 22.47 16.85
C ILE A 34 -19.06 21.11 16.56
N TYR A 35 -20.36 20.92 16.86
CA TYR A 35 -21.05 19.69 16.51
C TYR A 35 -21.16 19.47 15.00
N ILE A 36 -21.41 20.54 14.23
CA ILE A 36 -21.38 20.48 12.76
C ILE A 36 -19.98 20.06 12.28
N ALA A 37 -18.92 20.68 12.81
CA ALA A 37 -17.54 20.32 12.46
C ALA A 37 -17.21 18.86 12.84
N ALA A 38 -17.65 18.40 14.01
CA ALA A 38 -17.46 17.02 14.45
C ALA A 38 -18.21 16.01 13.56
N GLY A 39 -19.44 16.34 13.13
CA GLY A 39 -20.17 15.54 12.17
C GLY A 39 -19.47 15.47 10.81
N PHE A 40 -18.94 16.60 10.34
CA PHE A 40 -18.17 16.65 9.09
C PHE A 40 -16.87 15.84 9.19
N TYR A 41 -16.18 15.91 10.33
CA TYR A 41 -15.01 15.08 10.61
C TYR A 41 -15.33 13.59 10.47
N VAL A 42 -16.40 13.10 11.09
CA VAL A 42 -16.82 11.69 11.00
C VAL A 42 -17.09 11.29 9.54
N LEU A 43 -17.81 12.12 8.80
CA LEU A 43 -18.09 11.85 7.38
C LEU A 43 -16.82 11.77 6.54
N LEU A 44 -15.87 12.68 6.75
CA LEU A 44 -14.59 12.66 6.07
C LEU A 44 -13.75 11.43 6.45
N SER A 45 -13.72 11.06 7.72
CA SER A 45 -13.01 9.86 8.19
C SER A 45 -13.56 8.61 7.51
N ILE A 46 -14.89 8.45 7.51
CA ILE A 46 -15.57 7.32 6.84
C ILE A 46 -15.21 7.30 5.35
N GLY A 47 -15.33 8.44 4.67
CA GLY A 47 -14.99 8.57 3.26
C GLY A 47 -13.53 8.21 2.97
N PHE A 48 -12.60 8.68 3.82
CA PHE A 48 -11.18 8.36 3.71
C PHE A 48 -10.91 6.86 3.83
N PHE A 49 -11.46 6.19 4.86
CA PHE A 49 -11.26 4.76 5.06
C PHE A 49 -11.86 3.91 3.93
N MET A 50 -13.03 4.31 3.40
CA MET A 50 -13.62 3.62 2.24
C MET A 50 -12.84 3.86 0.94
N TYR A 51 -12.32 5.07 0.73
CA TYR A 51 -11.62 5.42 -0.51
C TYR A 51 -10.19 4.87 -0.57
N ARG A 52 -9.50 4.76 0.58
CA ARG A 52 -8.11 4.29 0.68
C ARG A 52 -7.81 2.99 -0.09
N PRO A 53 -8.55 1.88 0.08
CA PRO A 53 -8.25 0.63 -0.64
C PRO A 53 -8.43 0.77 -2.16
N ILE A 54 -9.38 1.58 -2.62
CA ILE A 54 -9.59 1.83 -4.06
C ILE A 54 -8.44 2.65 -4.62
N TYR A 55 -7.98 3.66 -3.86
CA TYR A 55 -6.83 4.46 -4.24
C TYR A 55 -5.56 3.62 -4.35
N ILE A 56 -5.31 2.71 -3.39
CA ILE A 56 -4.14 1.81 -3.41
C ILE A 56 -4.16 0.93 -4.67
N ASP A 57 -5.27 0.25 -4.98
CA ASP A 57 -5.42 -0.54 -6.21
C ASP A 57 -5.08 0.27 -7.46
N SER A 58 -5.60 1.50 -7.54
CA SER A 58 -5.37 2.37 -8.70
C SER A 58 -3.90 2.75 -8.88
N GLN A 59 -3.17 2.91 -7.77
CA GLN A 59 -1.74 3.20 -7.79
C GLN A 59 -0.94 1.97 -8.20
N ILE A 60 -1.31 0.78 -7.69
CA ILE A 60 -0.65 -0.49 -8.06
C ILE A 60 -0.84 -0.75 -9.56
N ALA A 61 -2.06 -0.61 -10.08
CA ALA A 61 -2.35 -0.82 -11.50
C ALA A 61 -1.53 0.12 -12.39
N ARG A 62 -1.44 1.41 -12.05
CA ARG A 62 -0.61 2.38 -12.79
C ARG A 62 0.88 2.00 -12.76
N LYS A 63 1.38 1.61 -11.58
CA LYS A 63 2.78 1.19 -11.41
C LYS A 63 3.08 -0.10 -12.17
N ALA A 64 2.14 -1.04 -12.24
CA ALA A 64 2.29 -2.28 -12.99
C ALA A 64 2.47 -2.02 -14.49
N VAL A 65 1.75 -1.05 -15.06
CA VAL A 65 1.94 -0.64 -16.47
C VAL A 65 3.35 -0.10 -16.69
N THR A 66 3.82 0.79 -15.81
CA THR A 66 5.19 1.35 -15.89
C THR A 66 6.25 0.26 -15.73
N LEU A 67 6.04 -0.68 -14.82
CA LEU A 67 6.94 -1.81 -14.62
C LEU A 67 6.98 -2.72 -15.84
N ASN A 68 5.83 -2.99 -16.46
CA ASN A 68 5.75 -3.81 -17.66
C ASN A 68 6.58 -3.21 -18.81
N GLN A 69 6.44 -1.91 -19.05
CA GLN A 69 7.22 -1.22 -20.07
C GLN A 69 8.74 -1.30 -19.81
N TYR A 70 9.15 -1.22 -18.55
CA TYR A 70 10.55 -1.36 -18.16
C TYR A 70 11.07 -2.78 -18.41
N LEU A 71 10.30 -3.80 -18.04
CA LEU A 71 10.67 -5.19 -18.25
C LEU A 71 10.73 -5.55 -19.75
N GLU A 72 9.81 -5.03 -20.56
CA GLU A 72 9.84 -5.20 -22.03
C GLU A 72 11.10 -4.60 -22.66
N GLN A 73 11.58 -3.46 -22.16
CA GLN A 73 12.82 -2.86 -22.65
C GLN A 73 14.06 -3.61 -22.18
N LYS A 74 14.05 -4.12 -20.93
CA LYS A 74 15.23 -4.72 -20.31
C LYS A 74 15.41 -6.20 -20.65
N TYR A 75 14.31 -6.92 -20.77
CA TYR A 75 14.27 -8.38 -20.99
C TYR A 75 13.31 -8.69 -22.16
N PRO A 76 13.62 -8.23 -23.40
CA PRO A 76 12.70 -8.28 -24.53
C PRO A 76 12.32 -9.69 -24.98
N ASP A 77 13.18 -10.68 -24.72
CA ASP A 77 12.98 -12.08 -25.09
C ASP A 77 12.34 -12.91 -23.96
N GLU A 78 12.00 -12.28 -22.85
CA GLU A 78 11.45 -12.95 -21.68
C GLU A 78 9.95 -12.70 -21.52
N THR A 79 9.30 -13.60 -20.78
CA THR A 79 7.90 -13.47 -20.40
C THR A 79 7.80 -13.56 -18.89
N TRP A 80 6.87 -12.81 -18.30
CA TRP A 80 6.70 -12.75 -16.85
C TRP A 80 5.22 -12.66 -16.47
N THR A 81 4.95 -13.01 -15.22
CA THR A 81 3.63 -12.83 -14.59
C THR A 81 3.76 -11.88 -13.40
N PHE A 82 2.83 -10.95 -13.29
CA PHE A 82 2.74 -10.05 -12.14
C PHE A 82 1.90 -10.67 -11.04
N TRP A 83 2.39 -10.51 -9.81
CA TRP A 83 1.71 -10.84 -8.58
C TRP A 83 1.67 -9.59 -7.71
N THR A 84 0.48 -9.21 -7.29
CA THR A 84 0.30 -8.09 -6.36
C THR A 84 -0.10 -8.63 -5.01
N VAL A 85 0.50 -8.10 -3.95
CA VAL A 85 0.12 -8.44 -2.59
C VAL A 85 -1.38 -8.15 -2.39
N PRO A 86 -2.19 -9.14 -1.96
CA PRO A 86 -3.62 -8.96 -1.70
C PRO A 86 -3.81 -8.18 -0.39
N HIS A 87 -3.49 -6.89 -0.42
CA HIS A 87 -3.39 -6.00 0.74
C HIS A 87 -4.71 -5.70 1.45
N ARG A 88 -5.82 -6.23 0.96
CA ARG A 88 -7.15 -6.19 1.60
C ARG A 88 -7.37 -7.39 2.52
N GLU A 89 -6.56 -8.43 2.40
CA GLU A 89 -6.61 -9.61 3.26
C GLU A 89 -5.78 -9.37 4.53
N ASP A 90 -6.37 -9.75 5.67
CA ASP A 90 -5.75 -9.52 7.00
C ASP A 90 -4.34 -10.13 7.11
N THR A 91 -4.06 -11.24 6.41
CA THR A 91 -2.75 -11.93 6.42
C THR A 91 -1.63 -11.13 5.76
N TYR A 92 -1.95 -10.18 4.89
CA TYR A 92 -0.98 -9.44 4.06
C TYR A 92 -0.86 -7.96 4.43
N ALA A 93 -1.58 -7.51 5.46
CA ALA A 93 -1.61 -6.11 5.87
C ALA A 93 -0.26 -5.53 6.31
N SER A 94 0.67 -6.37 6.77
CA SER A 94 2.04 -5.98 7.14
C SER A 94 2.98 -5.85 5.94
N ARG A 95 2.59 -6.39 4.77
CA ARG A 95 3.38 -6.29 3.54
C ARG A 95 3.11 -4.97 2.85
N ASN A 96 4.14 -4.41 2.22
CA ASN A 96 3.99 -3.17 1.46
C ASN A 96 3.16 -3.44 0.19
N PRO A 97 1.95 -2.86 0.05
CA PRO A 97 1.08 -3.10 -1.10
C PRO A 97 1.65 -2.58 -2.42
N TYR A 98 2.65 -1.70 -2.37
CA TYR A 98 3.27 -1.09 -3.54
C TYR A 98 4.46 -1.88 -4.09
N ILE A 99 4.82 -3.00 -3.47
CA ILE A 99 5.78 -3.95 -4.04
C ILE A 99 5.01 -4.84 -5.00
N ILE A 100 5.43 -4.85 -6.26
CA ILE A 100 4.88 -5.69 -7.31
C ILE A 100 5.85 -6.86 -7.48
N GLU A 101 5.35 -8.07 -7.27
CA GLU A 101 6.11 -9.29 -7.47
C GLU A 101 6.05 -9.70 -8.95
N VAL A 102 7.17 -10.16 -9.48
CA VAL A 102 7.35 -10.57 -10.87
C VAL A 102 8.00 -11.94 -10.87
N THR A 103 7.39 -12.87 -11.58
CA THR A 103 7.96 -14.20 -11.82
C THR A 103 8.26 -14.32 -13.30
N PHE A 104 9.52 -14.56 -13.63
CA PHE A 104 9.94 -14.78 -15.01
C PHE A 104 9.70 -16.24 -15.39
N ALA A 105 9.27 -16.50 -16.63
CA ALA A 105 8.95 -17.85 -17.10
C ALA A 105 10.18 -18.77 -17.14
N ASN A 106 11.39 -18.20 -17.25
CA ASN A 106 12.65 -18.93 -17.20
C ASN A 106 13.08 -19.28 -15.76
N GLU A 107 12.51 -18.63 -14.74
CA GLU A 107 12.77 -18.83 -13.31
C GLU A 107 11.43 -18.89 -12.54
N PRO A 108 10.59 -19.91 -12.80
CA PRO A 108 9.22 -19.95 -12.27
C PRO A 108 9.15 -20.08 -10.75
N ASP A 109 10.23 -20.57 -10.12
CA ASP A 109 10.30 -20.78 -8.66
C ASP A 109 10.79 -19.55 -7.88
N VAL A 110 11.12 -18.45 -8.58
CA VAL A 110 11.68 -17.23 -7.98
C VAL A 110 10.75 -16.04 -8.25
N HIS A 111 10.43 -15.32 -7.19
CA HIS A 111 9.58 -14.15 -7.22
C HIS A 111 10.40 -12.91 -6.89
N TYR A 112 10.47 -11.97 -7.81
CA TYR A 112 11.22 -10.72 -7.67
C TYR A 112 10.29 -9.57 -7.30
N GLY A 113 10.54 -8.92 -6.16
CA GLY A 113 9.77 -7.78 -5.68
C GLY A 113 10.35 -6.46 -6.18
N PHE A 114 9.61 -5.77 -7.04
CA PHE A 114 9.95 -4.45 -7.57
C PHE A 114 9.18 -3.34 -6.87
N LEU A 115 9.86 -2.23 -6.60
CA LEU A 115 9.26 -0.98 -6.15
C LEU A 115 9.36 0.08 -7.25
N VAL A 116 8.22 0.46 -7.80
CA VAL A 116 8.12 1.53 -8.80
C VAL A 116 7.99 2.88 -8.11
N LYS A 117 8.99 3.75 -8.25
CA LYS A 117 8.96 5.15 -7.82
C LYS A 117 8.60 6.05 -9.00
N ARG A 118 8.51 7.37 -8.78
CA ARG A 118 8.17 8.33 -9.83
C ARG A 118 9.23 8.35 -10.95
N ASP A 119 10.50 8.27 -10.56
CA ASP A 119 11.64 8.48 -11.48
C ASP A 119 12.52 7.23 -11.64
N SER A 120 12.23 6.15 -10.91
CA SER A 120 13.04 4.94 -10.91
C SER A 120 12.24 3.68 -10.60
N ILE A 121 12.77 2.53 -11.03
CA ILE A 121 12.28 1.20 -10.67
C ILE A 121 13.42 0.50 -9.94
N GLU A 122 13.13 -0.01 -8.74
CA GLU A 122 14.12 -0.65 -7.88
C GLU A 122 13.71 -2.09 -7.59
N LEU A 123 14.64 -3.02 -7.80
CA LEU A 123 14.50 -4.38 -7.28
C LEU A 123 14.79 -4.35 -5.76
N ARG A 124 13.82 -4.77 -4.95
CA ARG A 124 13.85 -4.61 -3.48
C ARG A 124 13.98 -5.93 -2.74
N SER A 125 13.44 -7.00 -3.29
CA SER A 125 13.42 -8.30 -2.63
C SER A 125 13.34 -9.40 -3.66
N TYR A 126 13.65 -10.61 -3.23
CA TYR A 126 13.29 -11.83 -3.91
C TYR A 126 12.90 -12.88 -2.87
N TRP A 127 12.09 -13.85 -3.27
CA TRP A 127 11.86 -15.06 -2.49
C TRP A 127 11.70 -16.25 -3.45
N SER A 128 11.98 -17.46 -2.94
CA SER A 128 11.97 -18.69 -3.72
C SER A 128 11.15 -19.74 -2.99
N GLU A 129 10.40 -20.55 -3.73
CA GLU A 129 9.70 -21.72 -3.17
C GLU A 129 10.65 -22.88 -2.85
N ARG A 130 11.84 -22.90 -3.45
CA ARG A 130 12.88 -23.90 -3.16
C ARG A 130 13.92 -23.37 -2.18
N ASP A 131 14.37 -24.24 -1.28
CA ASP A 131 15.43 -23.97 -0.29
C ASP A 131 16.80 -23.74 -0.96
N SER A 132 17.05 -24.36 -2.12
CA SER A 132 18.25 -24.14 -2.93
C SER A 132 17.96 -23.18 -4.06
N ILE A 133 18.40 -21.94 -3.89
CA ILE A 133 18.30 -20.89 -4.91
C ILE A 133 19.48 -21.08 -5.85
N GLY A 134 19.23 -21.39 -7.13
CA GLY A 134 20.26 -21.39 -8.16
C GLY A 134 20.84 -19.99 -8.40
N GLU A 135 21.57 -19.80 -9.50
CA GLU A 135 21.98 -18.45 -9.89
C GLU A 135 20.73 -17.59 -10.17
N LEU A 136 20.58 -16.48 -9.43
CA LEU A 136 19.49 -15.52 -9.61
C LEU A 136 19.78 -14.64 -10.83
N ARG A 137 19.25 -15.01 -12.00
CA ARG A 137 19.60 -14.35 -13.27
C ARG A 137 19.13 -12.89 -13.34
N HIS A 138 18.04 -12.57 -12.63
CA HIS A 138 17.45 -11.23 -12.66
C HIS A 138 17.73 -10.41 -11.40
N TRP A 139 18.57 -10.91 -10.49
CA TRP A 139 18.97 -10.16 -9.30
C TRP A 139 20.12 -9.21 -9.60
N GLU A 140 19.83 -7.91 -9.53
CA GLU A 140 20.86 -6.87 -9.55
C GLU A 140 21.08 -6.31 -8.14
N PRO A 141 22.27 -6.50 -7.53
CA PRO A 141 22.57 -5.88 -6.25
C PRO A 141 22.58 -4.36 -6.42
N ILE A 142 21.87 -3.66 -5.53
CA ILE A 142 21.84 -2.20 -5.49
C ILE A 142 23.28 -1.70 -5.30
N GLN A 143 23.87 -1.12 -6.36
CA GLN A 143 25.15 -0.41 -6.25
C GLN A 143 24.90 0.84 -5.39
N LYS A 144 25.55 0.87 -4.22
CA LYS A 144 25.54 2.02 -3.30
C LYS A 144 26.44 3.13 -3.78
#